data_AF-A0A915CJJ8-F1
#
_entry.id   AF-A0A915CJJ8-F1
#
_cell.length_a   1.000
_cell.length_b   1.000
_cell.length_c   1.000
_cell.angle_alpha   90.00
_cell.angle_beta   90.00
_cell.angle_gamma   90.00
#
_symmetry.space_group_name_H-M   'P 1'
#
loop_
_entity.id
_entity.type
_entity.pdbx_description
1 polymer ?
#
loop_
_entity_poly.entity_id
_entity_poly.type
_entity_poly.pdbx_seq_one_letter_code
_entity_poly.pdbx_strand_id
1 'polypeptide(L)'
;MEKESEPEVKKEPTARDLELARLLKEEEERQGEPDLDFDPVWSLKRAQIEKPSRQCPYLDTIDRGALDFDFEKLCSVSLSHVNVYACMVCGKYFQGRGTNTHAYTHSLDTNHRVYLNLETIEVLLSPR
;
A
#
# COMPACT_ATOMS: atom_id res chain seq x y z
N MET A 1 -2.01 -54.47 -57.15
CA MET A 1 -1.30 -53.46 -56.36
C MET A 1 -2.37 -52.57 -55.77
N GLU A 2 -2.94 -53.03 -54.67
CA GLU A 2 -3.98 -52.33 -53.92
C GLU A 2 -3.54 -52.44 -52.46
N LYS A 3 -3.32 -51.30 -51.81
CA LYS A 3 -3.16 -51.23 -50.37
C LYS A 3 -4.29 -50.36 -49.85
N GLU A 4 -5.18 -51.02 -49.13
CA GLU A 4 -6.37 -50.47 -48.51
C GLU A 4 -6.02 -49.46 -47.42
N SER A 5 -6.94 -48.50 -47.28
CA SER A 5 -6.98 -47.40 -46.33
C SER A 5 -7.09 -47.84 -44.86
N GLU A 6 -6.30 -47.25 -43.97
CA GLU A 6 -6.53 -47.34 -42.52
C GLU A 6 -7.45 -46.20 -42.03
N PRO A 7 -8.45 -46.49 -41.18
CA PRO A 7 -9.48 -45.52 -40.77
C PRO A 7 -9.06 -44.61 -39.60
N GLU A 8 -9.52 -43.35 -39.62
CA GLU A 8 -9.37 -42.38 -38.53
C GLU A 8 -10.08 -42.87 -37.25
N VAL A 9 -9.31 -43.34 -36.26
CA VAL A 9 -9.86 -43.81 -34.97
C VAL A 9 -10.20 -42.60 -34.10
N LYS A 10 -11.47 -42.20 -34.10
CA LYS A 10 -12.05 -41.28 -33.10
C LYS A 10 -12.07 -41.98 -31.75
N LYS A 11 -11.00 -41.84 -30.96
CA LYS A 11 -10.92 -42.43 -29.62
C LYS A 11 -11.88 -41.69 -28.71
N GLU A 12 -12.82 -42.41 -28.13
CA GLU A 12 -13.70 -41.89 -27.09
C GLU A 12 -12.86 -41.43 -25.89
N PRO A 13 -13.14 -40.24 -25.32
CA PRO A 13 -12.33 -39.70 -24.24
C PRO A 13 -12.37 -40.63 -23.04
N THR A 14 -11.20 -40.97 -22.51
CA THR A 14 -11.13 -41.84 -21.32
C THR A 14 -11.62 -41.07 -20.10
N ALA A 15 -12.02 -41.79 -19.04
CA ALA A 15 -12.44 -41.16 -17.78
C ALA A 15 -11.39 -40.17 -17.22
N ARG A 16 -10.11 -40.42 -17.50
CA ARG A 16 -9.00 -39.54 -17.13
C ARG A 16 -8.97 -38.24 -17.94
N ASP A 17 -9.29 -38.29 -19.22
CA ASP A 17 -9.33 -37.11 -20.09
C ASP A 17 -10.50 -36.19 -19.70
N LEU A 18 -11.63 -36.79 -19.32
CA LEU A 18 -12.79 -36.07 -18.79
C LEU A 18 -12.48 -35.39 -17.44
N GLU A 19 -11.74 -36.06 -16.55
CA GLU A 19 -11.31 -35.46 -15.27
C GLU A 19 -10.31 -34.31 -15.50
N LEU A 20 -9.35 -34.47 -16.42
CA LEU A 20 -8.41 -33.41 -16.80
C LEU A 20 -9.12 -32.18 -17.38
N ALA A 21 -10.12 -32.39 -18.24
CA ALA A 21 -10.92 -31.30 -18.79
C ALA A 21 -11.73 -30.57 -17.69
N ARG A 22 -12.21 -31.27 -16.66
CA ARG A 22 -12.92 -30.65 -15.54
C ARG A 22 -11.97 -29.81 -14.68
N LEU A 23 -10.79 -30.34 -14.36
CA LEU A 23 -9.77 -29.64 -13.56
C LEU A 23 -9.24 -28.38 -14.27
N LEU A 24 -9.01 -28.44 -15.59
CA LEU A 24 -8.59 -27.27 -16.39
C LEU A 24 -9.67 -26.18 -16.40
N LYS A 25 -10.94 -26.57 -16.52
CA LYS A 25 -12.06 -25.63 -16.49
C LYS A 25 -12.23 -24.98 -15.11
N GLU A 26 -12.09 -25.75 -14.04
CA GLU A 26 -12.09 -25.24 -12.66
C GLU A 26 -10.90 -24.28 -12.41
N GLU A 27 -9.75 -24.53 -13.03
CA GLU A 27 -8.57 -23.67 -12.92
C GLU A 27 -8.69 -22.37 -13.74
N GLU A 28 -9.24 -22.42 -14.96
CA GLU A 28 -9.59 -21.23 -15.75
C GLU A 28 -10.62 -20.35 -15.03
N GLU A 29 -11.65 -20.96 -14.43
CA GLU A 29 -12.67 -20.25 -13.65
C GLU A 29 -12.07 -19.58 -12.39
N ARG A 30 -11.04 -20.18 -11.79
CA ARG A 30 -10.31 -19.61 -10.64
C ARG A 30 -9.31 -18.51 -11.03
N GLN A 31 -8.74 -18.56 -12.23
CA GLN A 31 -7.80 -17.55 -12.75
C GLN A 31 -8.51 -16.32 -13.36
N GLY A 32 -9.83 -16.37 -13.56
CA GLY A 32 -10.65 -15.28 -14.08
C GLY A 32 -11.00 -14.17 -13.09
N GLU A 33 -10.76 -14.38 -11.79
CA GLU A 33 -10.84 -13.32 -10.79
C GLU A 33 -9.52 -12.53 -10.85
N PRO A 34 -9.50 -11.29 -11.35
CA PRO A 34 -8.30 -10.48 -11.25
C PRO A 34 -7.94 -10.34 -9.76
N ASP A 35 -6.66 -10.50 -9.40
CA ASP A 35 -6.16 -10.15 -8.08
C ASP A 35 -6.39 -8.64 -7.85
N LEU A 36 -7.59 -8.29 -7.36
CA LEU A 36 -8.04 -6.90 -7.10
C LEU A 36 -7.24 -6.22 -5.98
N ASP A 37 -6.19 -6.87 -5.48
CA ASP A 37 -5.31 -6.37 -4.44
C ASP A 37 -4.10 -5.57 -4.99
N PHE A 38 -3.95 -5.43 -6.32
CA PHE A 38 -2.84 -4.67 -6.93
C PHE A 38 -3.25 -3.43 -7.73
N ASP A 39 -4.49 -2.95 -7.59
CA ASP A 39 -4.92 -1.73 -8.29
C ASP A 39 -4.84 -0.50 -7.36
N PRO A 40 -3.98 0.50 -7.64
CA PRO A 40 -3.83 1.70 -6.81
C PRO A 40 -5.12 2.53 -6.71
N VAL A 41 -6.10 2.28 -7.59
CA VAL A 41 -7.40 2.94 -7.60
C VAL A 41 -8.28 2.50 -6.42
N TRP A 42 -8.17 1.26 -5.92
CA TRP A 42 -8.95 0.77 -4.78
C TRP A 42 -8.57 1.50 -3.47
N SER A 43 -7.28 1.78 -3.29
CA SER A 43 -6.75 2.55 -2.16
C SER A 43 -7.31 3.98 -2.11
N LEU A 44 -7.49 4.64 -3.26
CA LEU A 44 -8.14 5.96 -3.33
C LEU A 44 -9.62 5.88 -2.95
N LYS A 45 -10.32 4.83 -3.39
CA LYS A 45 -11.76 4.65 -3.11
C LYS A 45 -11.99 4.43 -1.62
N ARG A 46 -11.18 3.61 -0.96
CA ARG A 46 -11.24 3.38 0.50
C ARG A 46 -10.91 4.65 1.29
N ALA A 47 -9.87 5.40 0.91
CA ALA A 47 -9.57 6.72 1.48
C ALA A 47 -10.67 7.77 1.27
N GLN A 48 -11.60 7.54 0.32
CA GLN A 48 -12.80 8.36 0.11
C GLN A 48 -14.01 7.91 0.93
N ILE A 49 -14.10 6.63 1.28
CA ILE A 49 -15.20 6.02 2.04
C ILE A 49 -14.97 6.18 3.55
N GLU A 50 -13.72 6.11 3.99
CA GLU A 50 -13.35 6.40 5.36
C GLU A 50 -13.63 7.88 5.64
N LYS A 51 -14.47 8.13 6.67
CA LYS A 51 -14.96 9.47 7.01
C LYS A 51 -13.81 10.47 6.90
N PRO A 52 -13.99 11.52 6.08
CA PRO A 52 -13.12 12.65 6.14
C PRO A 52 -12.89 13.13 7.58
N SER A 53 -11.69 12.92 8.12
CA SER A 53 -11.11 13.92 9.01
C SER A 53 -10.76 15.21 8.23
N ARG A 54 -11.15 15.31 6.94
CA ARG A 54 -10.80 16.34 5.93
C ARG A 54 -11.27 17.76 6.24
N GLN A 55 -11.68 18.07 7.47
CA GLN A 55 -11.77 19.46 7.96
C GLN A 55 -10.55 19.83 8.82
N CYS A 56 -9.39 19.26 8.51
CA CYS A 56 -8.13 19.77 9.07
C CYS A 56 -7.57 20.84 8.12
N PRO A 57 -7.62 22.14 8.50
CA PRO A 57 -7.15 23.27 7.68
C PRO A 57 -5.61 23.34 7.55
N TYR A 58 -4.92 22.23 7.82
CA TYR A 58 -3.46 22.12 7.80
C TYR A 58 -2.98 21.07 6.81
N LEU A 59 -3.88 20.27 6.22
CA LEU A 59 -3.51 19.23 5.24
C LEU A 59 -3.06 19.82 3.89
N ASP A 60 -3.42 21.06 3.63
CA ASP A 60 -2.96 21.89 2.51
C ASP A 60 -1.48 22.27 2.62
N THR A 61 -0.91 22.26 3.84
CA THR A 61 0.51 22.59 4.07
C THR A 61 1.48 21.46 3.73
N ILE A 62 0.97 20.30 3.32
CA ILE A 62 1.78 19.11 3.02
C ILE A 62 2.48 19.28 1.68
N ASP A 63 3.81 19.20 1.67
CA ASP A 63 4.60 19.19 0.45
C ASP A 63 5.01 17.75 0.10
N ARG A 64 4.50 17.23 -1.02
CA ARG A 64 4.79 15.87 -1.48
C ARG A 64 6.14 15.75 -2.16
N GLY A 65 6.70 16.84 -2.68
CA GLY A 65 8.00 16.83 -3.36
C GLY A 65 9.19 16.81 -2.39
N ALA A 66 9.00 17.33 -1.19
CA ALA A 66 10.00 17.31 -0.12
C ALA A 66 10.01 16.01 0.70
N LEU A 67 9.03 15.13 0.50
CA LEU A 67 8.89 13.89 1.25
C LEU A 67 9.60 12.74 0.54
N ASP A 68 10.68 12.29 1.15
CA ASP A 68 11.40 11.09 0.76
C ASP A 68 11.30 10.07 1.90
N PHE A 69 10.71 8.91 1.62
CA PHE A 69 10.51 7.81 2.58
C PHE A 69 11.49 6.65 2.37
N ASP A 70 12.44 6.77 1.43
CA ASP A 70 13.50 5.78 1.22
C ASP A 70 14.66 5.94 2.21
N PHE A 71 14.68 7.04 2.98
CA PHE A 71 15.66 7.24 4.05
C PHE A 71 15.40 6.37 5.27
N GLU A 72 16.47 6.06 6.01
CA GLU A 72 16.37 5.32 7.25
C GLU A 72 15.57 6.09 8.30
N LYS A 73 14.67 5.38 9.00
CA LYS A 73 13.73 5.93 9.98
C LYS A 73 14.46 6.32 11.27
N LEU A 74 15.18 7.44 11.21
CA LEU A 74 16.04 7.97 12.26
C LEU A 74 15.66 9.41 12.58
N CYS A 75 15.59 9.75 13.87
CA CYS A 75 15.47 11.15 14.28
C CYS A 75 16.69 11.95 13.81
N SER A 76 16.48 13.05 13.07
CA SER A 76 17.57 13.89 12.55
C SER A 76 18.37 14.62 13.64
N VAL A 77 17.92 14.58 14.89
CA VAL A 77 18.58 15.22 16.04
C VAL A 77 19.25 14.18 16.94
N SER A 78 18.47 13.21 17.43
CA SER A 78 18.93 12.22 18.40
C SER A 78 19.45 10.92 17.78
N LEU A 79 19.28 10.72 16.46
CA LEU A 79 19.60 9.48 15.74
C LEU A 79 18.95 8.23 16.37
N SER A 80 17.80 8.41 17.04
CA SER A 80 17.03 7.31 17.60
C SER A 80 16.02 6.77 16.59
N HIS A 81 15.81 5.45 16.61
CA HIS A 81 14.77 4.76 15.83
C HIS A 81 13.43 4.61 16.56
N VAL A 82 13.34 5.03 17.82
CA VAL A 82 12.15 4.77 18.64
C VAL A 82 11.14 5.91 18.51
N ASN A 83 9.90 5.59 18.12
CA ASN A 83 8.80 6.55 18.00
C ASN A 83 9.17 7.73 17.08
N VAL A 84 9.57 7.42 15.85
CA VAL A 84 9.97 8.42 14.86
C VAL A 84 8.76 8.93 14.08
N TYR A 85 8.65 10.25 14.01
CA TYR A 85 7.62 10.99 13.31
C TYR A 85 8.23 11.81 12.17
N ALA A 86 7.69 11.65 10.97
CA ALA A 86 8.06 12.45 9.81
C ALA A 86 7.21 13.73 9.75
N CYS A 87 7.87 14.87 9.57
CA CYS A 87 7.19 16.12 9.29
C CYS A 87 6.74 16.14 7.82
N MET A 88 5.43 16.25 7.60
CA MET A 88 4.86 16.22 6.24
C MET A 88 5.05 17.53 5.45
N VAL A 89 5.68 18.53 6.06
CA VAL A 89 5.94 19.84 5.43
C VAL A 89 7.38 19.95 4.96
N CYS A 90 8.35 19.52 5.78
CA CYS A 90 9.78 19.63 5.45
C CYS A 90 10.49 18.29 5.22
N GLY A 91 9.82 17.16 5.38
CA GLY A 91 10.38 15.83 5.16
C GLY A 91 11.35 15.34 6.24
N LYS A 92 11.65 16.14 7.27
CA LYS A 92 12.57 15.75 8.35
C LYS A 92 11.91 14.84 9.38
N TYR A 93 12.71 13.98 10.01
CA TYR A 93 12.27 12.99 10.98
C TYR A 93 12.64 13.40 12.39
N PHE A 94 11.69 13.28 13.32
CA PHE A 94 11.84 13.70 14.70
C PHE A 94 11.28 12.66 15.65
N GLN A 95 11.89 12.55 16.83
CA GLN A 95 11.45 11.61 17.84
C GLN A 95 10.31 12.20 18.69
N GLY A 96 9.33 11.35 19.01
CA GLY A 96 8.38 11.49 20.12
C GLY A 96 7.22 12.47 19.90
N ARG A 97 6.14 12.29 20.68
CA ARG A 97 4.87 13.05 20.56
C ARG A 97 4.60 14.04 21.72
N GLY A 98 5.41 14.01 22.79
CA GLY A 98 5.21 14.83 23.99
C GLY A 98 5.78 16.24 23.89
N THR A 99 5.50 17.09 24.88
CA THR A 99 5.96 18.50 24.91
C THR A 99 7.48 18.67 25.04
N ASN A 100 8.20 17.64 25.48
CA ASN A 100 9.66 17.65 25.60
C ASN A 100 10.37 16.96 24.44
N THR A 101 9.68 16.71 23.33
CA THR A 101 10.23 15.96 22.21
C THR A 101 10.64 16.87 21.06
N HIS A 102 11.54 16.37 20.20
CA HIS A 102 12.04 17.12 19.06
C HIS A 102 10.94 17.44 18.04
N ALA A 103 9.92 16.58 17.92
CA ALA A 103 8.79 16.87 17.06
C ALA A 103 7.99 18.08 17.56
N TYR A 104 7.78 18.18 18.88
CA TYR A 104 7.06 19.30 19.48
C TYR A 104 7.83 20.62 19.35
N THR A 105 9.13 20.64 19.65
CA THR A 105 9.96 21.84 19.45
C THR A 105 9.97 22.27 17.98
N HIS A 106 10.10 21.31 17.06
CA HIS A 106 10.03 21.60 15.62
C HIS A 106 8.69 22.24 15.23
N SER A 107 7.58 21.78 15.81
CA SER A 107 6.25 22.32 15.52
C SER A 107 6.10 23.78 15.95
N LEU A 108 6.75 24.16 17.06
CA LEU A 108 6.75 25.53 17.57
C LEU A 108 7.67 26.45 16.74
N ASP A 109 8.88 25.99 16.43
CA ASP A 109 9.89 26.80 15.72
C ASP A 109 9.49 27.06 14.26
N THR A 110 8.97 26.04 13.58
CA THR A 110 8.69 26.10 12.13
C THR A 110 7.20 26.20 11.80
N ASN A 111 6.32 26.14 12.80
CA ASN A 111 4.86 26.11 12.62
C ASN A 111 4.34 24.93 11.78
N HIS A 112 5.12 23.85 11.65
CA HIS A 112 4.65 22.61 11.04
C HIS A 112 3.76 21.85 12.01
N ARG A 113 2.53 21.52 11.58
CA ARG A 113 1.53 20.90 12.47
C ARG A 113 1.27 19.45 12.14
N VAL A 114 1.62 19.02 10.93
CA VAL A 114 1.29 17.69 10.42
C VAL A 114 2.51 16.78 10.53
N TYR A 115 2.34 15.71 11.31
CA TYR A 115 3.35 14.69 11.53
C TYR A 115 2.76 13.32 11.22
N LEU A 116 3.58 12.42 10.70
CA LEU A 116 3.21 11.03 10.41
C LEU A 116 4.09 10.09 11.23
N ASN A 117 3.50 9.17 11.98
CA ASN A 117 4.25 8.11 12.64
C ASN A 117 4.72 7.08 11.60
N LEU A 118 6.01 6.78 11.54
CA LEU A 118 6.60 5.85 10.56
C LEU A 118 6.43 4.36 10.93
N GLU A 119 6.00 4.08 12.16
CA GLU A 119 5.68 2.73 12.65
C GLU A 119 4.19 2.41 12.48
N THR A 120 3.30 3.29 12.95
CA THR A 120 1.85 3.05 12.94
C THR A 120 1.15 3.65 11.72
N ILE A 121 1.82 4.51 10.94
CA ILE A 121 1.25 5.26 9.82
C ILE A 121 0.08 6.18 10.26
N GLU A 122 0.03 6.52 11.54
CA GLU A 122 -0.97 7.44 12.09
C GLU A 122 -0.56 8.90 11.89
N VAL A 123 -1.50 9.71 11.41
CA VAL A 123 -1.31 11.16 11.28
C VAL A 123 -1.60 11.83 12.63
N LEU A 124 -0.60 12.58 13.11
CA LEU A 124 -0.64 13.41 14.30
C LEU A 124 -0.74 14.88 13.91
N LEU A 125 -1.61 15.62 14.60
CA LEU A 125 -1.57 17.07 14.62
C LEU A 125 -0.94 17.58 15.91
N SER A 126 0.14 18.35 15.80
CA SER A 126 0.76 19.02 16.95
C SER A 126 0.00 20.32 17.27
N PRO A 127 -0.28 20.59 18.56
CA PRO A 127 -0.85 21.86 18.97
C PRO A 127 0.17 23.00 18.86
N ARG A 128 -0.33 24.21 18.71
CA ARG A 128 0.46 25.44 18.82
C ARG A 128 0.63 25.86 20.26
#